data_AF-T1HIY4-F1
#
_entry.id   AF-T1HIY4-F1
#
_cell.length_a   1.000
_cell.length_b   1.000
_cell.length_c   1.000
_cell.angle_alpha   90.00
_cell.angle_beta   90.00
_cell.angle_gamma   90.00
#
_symmetry.space_group_name_H-M   'P 1'
#
loop_
_entity.id
_entity.type
_entity.pdbx_description
1 polymer ?
#
loop_
_entity_poly.entity_id
_entity_poly.type
_entity_poly.pdbx_seq_one_letter_code
_entity_poly.pdbx_strand_id
1 'polypeptide(L)'
;KIIIKGDRNTGKTCLFERLQGKKFVQEYVPTEEIQVASIQWNYKTSEEVVKVEVWDVVDKAKKRPTIEGLKLTGELQPALDAEFLDVYKGTNGVILVMDVTKNWTFDYVQKEMERIPEQIPVVVVGNHCDMSHHRTVNQDTVTY
;
A
#
# COMPACT_ATOMS: atom_id res chain seq x y z
N LYS A 1 -5.45 -1.38 13.16
CA LYS A 1 -4.40 -1.53 12.13
C LYS A 1 -5.04 -1.64 10.75
N ILE A 2 -4.70 -0.73 9.84
CA ILE A 2 -5.12 -0.71 8.44
C ILE A 2 -3.87 -0.84 7.57
N ILE A 3 -3.94 -1.66 6.53
CA ILE A 3 -2.85 -1.86 5.58
C ILE A 3 -3.19 -1.18 4.26
N ILE A 4 -2.20 -0.55 3.64
CA ILE A 4 -2.25 -0.06 2.26
C ILE A 4 -1.32 -0.93 1.43
N LYS A 5 -1.87 -1.64 0.44
CA LYS A 5 -1.16 -2.52 -0.49
C LYS A 5 -1.52 -2.18 -1.95
N GLY A 6 -0.73 -2.67 -2.90
CA GLY A 6 -0.82 -2.25 -4.31
C GLY A 6 0.55 -2.22 -4.98
N ASP A 7 0.56 -2.30 -6.31
CA ASP A 7 1.81 -2.23 -7.08
C ASP A 7 2.55 -0.90 -6.90
N ARG A 8 3.82 -0.84 -7.31
CA ARG A 8 4.62 0.40 -7.30
C ARG A 8 3.96 1.46 -8.18
N ASN A 9 4.13 2.73 -7.80
CA ASN A 9 3.61 3.86 -8.55
C ASN A 9 2.07 3.85 -8.76
N THR A 10 1.32 3.25 -7.82
CA THR A 10 -0.15 3.32 -7.76
C THR A 10 -0.66 4.46 -6.87
N GLY A 11 0.23 5.09 -6.08
CA GLY A 11 -0.08 6.21 -5.19
C GLY A 11 -0.38 5.83 -3.73
N LYS A 12 0.02 4.64 -3.28
CA LYS A 12 -0.09 4.21 -1.86
C LYS A 12 0.51 5.22 -0.88
N THR A 13 1.76 5.61 -1.10
CA THR A 13 2.47 6.57 -0.24
C THR A 13 1.82 7.94 -0.28
N CYS A 14 1.32 8.38 -1.44
CA CYS A 14 0.55 9.62 -1.54
C CYS A 14 -0.73 9.57 -0.68
N LEU A 15 -1.45 8.44 -0.71
CA LEU A 15 -2.63 8.22 0.13
C LEU A 15 -2.25 8.19 1.63
N PHE A 16 -1.19 7.48 1.97
CA PHE A 16 -0.64 7.40 3.34
C PHE A 16 -0.29 8.79 3.89
N GLU A 17 0.39 9.62 3.11
CA GLU A 17 0.72 10.99 3.48
C GLU A 17 -0.51 11.89 3.58
N ARG A 18 -1.48 11.70 2.66
CA ARG A 18 -2.72 12.46 2.65
C ARG A 18 -3.57 12.19 3.90
N LEU A 19 -3.62 10.93 4.35
CA LEU A 19 -4.30 10.55 5.59
C LEU A 19 -3.69 11.22 6.83
N GLN A 20 -2.39 11.54 6.80
CA GLN A 20 -1.70 12.30 7.85
C GLN A 20 -1.90 13.83 7.72
N GLY A 21 -2.64 14.29 6.72
CA GLY A 21 -2.87 15.73 6.47
C GLY A 21 -1.74 16.43 5.72
N LYS A 22 -0.76 15.69 5.17
CA LYS A 22 0.30 16.27 4.35
C LYS A 22 -0.24 16.74 2.99
N LYS A 23 0.52 17.62 2.33
CA LYS A 23 0.24 18.10 0.98
C LYS A 23 0.64 17.04 -0.06
N PHE A 24 0.05 17.14 -1.25
CA PHE A 24 0.45 16.33 -2.39
C PHE A 24 1.86 16.73 -2.86
N VAL A 25 2.71 15.73 -3.10
CA VAL A 25 4.04 15.88 -3.69
C VAL A 25 4.03 15.14 -5.02
N GLN A 26 4.36 15.85 -6.10
CA GLN A 26 4.32 15.30 -7.46
C GLN A 26 5.55 14.41 -7.77
N GLU A 27 6.68 14.68 -7.13
CA GLU A 27 7.90 13.92 -7.32
C GLU A 27 7.74 12.49 -6.78
N TYR A 28 8.04 11.50 -7.63
CA TYR A 28 8.00 10.11 -7.23
C TYR A 28 9.33 9.66 -6.61
N VAL A 29 9.31 9.42 -5.31
CA VAL A 29 10.38 8.74 -4.58
C VAL A 29 9.90 7.34 -4.20
N PRO A 30 10.50 6.25 -4.73
CA PRO A 30 10.10 4.89 -4.37
C PRO A 30 10.27 4.62 -2.87
N THR A 31 9.24 4.06 -2.25
CA THR A 31 9.30 3.60 -0.85
C THR A 31 10.17 2.36 -0.74
N GLU A 32 11.22 2.42 0.09
CA GLU A 32 12.20 1.33 0.23
C GLU A 32 11.79 0.31 1.29
N GLU A 33 11.10 0.76 2.35
CA GLU A 33 10.75 -0.03 3.53
C GLU A 33 9.32 0.27 3.96
N ILE A 34 8.68 -0.64 4.70
CA ILE A 34 7.33 -0.44 5.23
C ILE A 34 7.30 0.80 6.13
N GLN A 35 6.35 1.69 5.89
CA GLN A 35 6.13 2.88 6.72
C GLN A 35 4.89 2.72 7.58
N VAL A 36 4.92 3.24 8.81
CA VAL A 36 3.80 3.18 9.75
C VAL A 36 3.50 4.57 10.29
N ALA A 37 2.22 4.94 10.32
CA ALA A 37 1.75 6.16 10.96
C ALA A 37 0.58 5.87 11.91
N SER A 38 0.54 6.59 13.02
CA SER A 38 -0.59 6.60 13.95
C SER A 38 -1.41 7.88 13.74
N ILE A 39 -2.65 7.73 13.30
CA ILE A 39 -3.57 8.84 13.00
C ILE A 39 -4.69 8.82 14.03
N GLN A 40 -4.92 9.95 14.70
CA GLN A 40 -6.07 10.11 15.58
C GLN A 40 -7.27 10.53 14.74
N TRP A 41 -8.28 9.66 14.67
CA TRP A 41 -9.48 9.88 13.89
C TRP A 41 -10.63 10.26 14.82
N ASN A 42 -11.18 11.46 14.60
CA ASN A 42 -12.34 11.94 15.32
C ASN A 42 -13.58 11.66 14.47
N TYR A 43 -14.42 10.73 14.91
CA TYR A 43 -15.66 10.43 14.20
C TYR A 43 -16.69 11.51 14.49
N LYS A 44 -17.27 12.13 13.45
CA LYS A 44 -18.13 13.32 13.60
C LYS A 44 -19.35 13.12 14.51
N THR A 45 -19.80 11.87 14.66
CA THR A 45 -21.03 11.53 15.38
C THR A 45 -20.76 10.97 16.78
N SER A 46 -19.49 10.80 17.20
CA SER A 46 -19.12 10.33 18.54
C SER A 46 -17.98 11.17 19.12
N GLU A 47 -17.98 11.37 20.43
CA GLU A 47 -16.85 12.03 21.12
C GLU A 47 -15.61 11.12 21.26
N GLU A 48 -15.71 9.87 20.82
CA GLU A 48 -14.62 8.91 20.83
C GLU A 48 -13.54 9.24 19.78
N VAL A 49 -12.29 9.26 20.24
CA VAL A 49 -11.10 9.40 19.39
C VAL A 49 -10.53 8.00 19.12
N VAL A 50 -10.54 7.58 17.86
CA VAL A 50 -10.00 6.29 17.46
C VAL A 50 -8.57 6.47 16.95
N LYS A 51 -7.61 5.78 17.56
CA LYS A 51 -6.24 5.74 17.04
C LYS A 51 -6.12 4.69 15.94
N VAL A 52 -6.01 5.14 14.70
CA VAL A 52 -5.83 4.28 13.52
C VAL A 52 -4.35 4.17 13.19
N GLU A 53 -3.80 2.97 13.25
CA GLU A 53 -2.46 2.68 12.76
C GLU A 53 -2.52 2.27 11.29
N VAL A 54 -1.89 3.03 10.42
CA VAL A 54 -1.86 2.84 8.96
C VAL A 54 -0.47 2.40 8.54
N TRP A 55 -0.41 1.34 7.73
CA TRP A 55 0.83 0.73 7.24
C TRP A 55 0.89 0.89 5.72
N ASP A 56 1.87 1.65 5.20
CA ASP A 56 2.19 1.69 3.77
C ASP A 56 3.17 0.54 3.45
N VAL A 57 2.64 -0.50 2.82
CA VAL A 57 3.39 -1.75 2.61
C VAL A 57 4.11 -1.74 1.27
N VAL A 58 5.37 -2.18 1.29
CA VAL A 58 6.19 -2.39 0.10
C VAL A 58 6.18 -3.88 -0.24
N ASP A 59 5.62 -4.26 -1.39
CA ASP A 59 5.51 -5.69 -1.76
C ASP A 59 6.82 -6.32 -2.22
N LYS A 60 7.60 -5.58 -3.00
CA LYS A 60 8.93 -6.01 -3.43
C LYS A 60 9.91 -4.95 -2.95
N ALA A 61 10.71 -5.22 -1.94
CA ALA A 61 11.83 -4.33 -1.67
C ALA A 61 12.86 -4.46 -2.80
N LYS A 62 13.55 -3.35 -3.11
CA LYS A 62 14.79 -3.47 -3.90
C LYS A 62 15.81 -4.17 -3.00
N LYS A 63 16.35 -5.31 -3.44
CA LYS A 63 17.53 -5.90 -2.78
C LYS A 63 18.63 -4.83 -2.81
N ARG A 64 19.19 -4.46 -1.65
CA ARG A 64 20.36 -3.58 -1.59
C ARG A 64 21.46 -4.23 -2.46
N PRO A 65 22.10 -3.52 -3.39
CA PRO A 65 23.21 -4.10 -4.13
C PRO A 65 24.29 -4.49 -3.13
N THR A 66 24.66 -5.77 -3.12
CA THR A 66 25.79 -6.27 -2.34
C THR A 66 27.02 -5.49 -2.80
N ILE A 67 27.61 -4.69 -1.91
CA ILE A 67 28.88 -4.02 -2.20
C ILE A 67 29.94 -5.13 -2.29
N GLU A 68 30.37 -5.47 -3.51
CA GLU A 68 31.48 -6.40 -3.74
C GLU A 68 32.76 -5.79 -3.15
N GLY A 69 33.14 -6.22 -1.94
CA GLY A 69 34.40 -5.81 -1.33
C GLY A 69 34.51 -5.98 0.18
N LEU A 70 33.39 -6.03 0.90
CA LEU A 70 33.41 -6.30 2.34
C LEU A 70 33.13 -7.77 2.60
N LYS A 71 34.21 -8.56 2.69
CA LYS A 71 34.20 -9.89 3.31
C LYS A 71 33.89 -9.73 4.80
N LEU A 72 32.63 -9.54 5.14
CA LEU A 72 32.09 -9.82 6.46
C LEU A 72 31.03 -10.89 6.26
N THR A 73 31.40 -12.11 6.66
CA THR A 73 30.47 -13.19 6.96
C THR A 73 29.45 -12.68 7.97
N GLY A 74 28.22 -12.38 7.55
CA GLY A 74 27.18 -11.89 8.45
C GLY A 74 25.94 -11.47 7.69
N GLU A 75 24.97 -12.38 7.65
CA GLU A 75 23.53 -12.15 7.51
C GLU A 75 23.10 -11.07 6.49
N LEU A 76 22.60 -11.56 5.35
CA LEU A 76 21.73 -10.81 4.44
C LEU A 76 20.68 -10.06 5.29
N GLN A 77 20.83 -8.75 5.50
CA GLN A 77 19.80 -7.95 6.19
C GLN A 77 18.51 -8.11 5.38
N PRO A 78 17.48 -8.81 5.90
CA PRO A 78 16.24 -8.96 5.17
C PRO A 78 15.66 -7.55 5.01
N ALA A 79 15.37 -7.15 3.78
CA ALA A 79 14.52 -6.00 3.60
C ALA A 79 13.17 -6.35 4.25
N LEU A 80 12.70 -5.51 5.18
CA LEU A 80 11.42 -5.69 5.86
C LEU A 80 10.30 -5.38 4.86
N ASP A 81 10.00 -6.33 3.97
CA ASP A 81 8.94 -6.24 2.97
C ASP A 81 7.81 -7.23 3.24
N ALA A 82 6.76 -7.16 2.43
CA ALA A 82 5.57 -8.00 2.56
C ALA A 82 5.81 -9.48 2.26
N GLU A 83 6.97 -9.87 1.68
CA GLU A 83 7.31 -11.27 1.44
C GLU A 83 7.75 -11.97 2.73
N PHE A 84 8.38 -11.23 3.67
CA PHE A 84 8.92 -11.81 4.91
C PHE A 84 8.06 -11.58 6.15
N LEU A 85 7.19 -10.56 6.15
CA LEU A 85 6.34 -10.21 7.30
C LEU A 85 4.90 -10.65 7.05
N ASP A 86 4.31 -11.38 8.01
CA ASP A 86 2.85 -11.58 8.06
C ASP A 86 2.18 -10.26 8.45
N VAL A 87 2.02 -9.40 7.46
CA VAL A 87 1.38 -8.09 7.62
C VAL A 87 -0.08 -8.28 8.01
N TYR A 88 -0.76 -9.34 7.57
CA TYR A 88 -2.19 -9.52 7.80
C TYR A 88 -2.54 -9.85 9.24
N LYS A 89 -1.61 -10.40 10.03
CA LYS A 89 -1.82 -10.62 11.46
C LYS A 89 -2.20 -9.32 12.18
N GLY A 90 -3.35 -9.36 12.86
CA GLY A 90 -3.91 -8.24 13.61
C GLY A 90 -4.45 -7.09 12.75
N THR A 91 -4.63 -7.30 11.45
CA THR A 91 -5.18 -6.28 10.54
C THR A 91 -6.70 -6.20 10.63
N ASN A 92 -7.22 -4.98 10.75
CA ASN A 92 -8.66 -4.71 10.82
C ASN A 92 -9.26 -4.37 9.45
N GLY A 93 -8.44 -4.05 8.46
CA GLY A 93 -8.87 -3.75 7.11
C GLY A 93 -7.70 -3.54 6.16
N VAL A 94 -7.92 -3.81 4.88
CA VAL A 94 -6.92 -3.64 3.81
C VAL A 94 -7.45 -2.66 2.77
N ILE A 95 -6.60 -1.73 2.37
CA ILE A 95 -6.80 -0.82 1.25
C ILE A 95 -5.90 -1.30 0.12
N LEU A 96 -6.50 -1.78 -0.97
CA LEU A 96 -5.79 -2.14 -2.19
C LEU A 96 -5.85 -0.96 -3.16
N VAL A 97 -4.70 -0.38 -3.48
CA VAL A 97 -4.59 0.77 -4.39
C VAL A 97 -4.14 0.30 -5.76
N MET A 98 -4.88 0.70 -6.79
CA MET A 98 -4.56 0.47 -8.20
C MET A 98 -4.54 1.79 -8.97
N ASP A 99 -3.88 1.79 -10.12
CA ASP A 99 -3.85 2.92 -11.04
C ASP A 99 -4.81 2.64 -12.20
N VAL A 100 -5.84 3.46 -12.37
CA VAL A 100 -6.86 3.26 -13.42
C VAL A 100 -6.30 3.35 -14.84
N THR A 101 -5.10 3.92 -15.00
CA THR A 101 -4.40 4.02 -16.28
C THR A 101 -3.58 2.77 -16.62
N LYS A 102 -3.41 1.83 -15.67
CA LYS A 102 -2.54 0.67 -15.81
C LYS A 102 -3.25 -0.65 -15.50
N ASN A 103 -3.62 -1.40 -16.54
CA ASN A 103 -4.36 -2.66 -16.39
C ASN A 103 -3.66 -3.69 -15.48
N TRP A 104 -2.33 -3.81 -15.53
CA TRP A 104 -1.60 -4.77 -14.69
C TRP A 104 -1.74 -4.50 -13.18
N THR A 105 -2.08 -3.27 -12.78
CA THR A 105 -2.33 -2.95 -11.37
C THR A 105 -3.68 -3.49 -10.90
N PHE A 106 -4.65 -3.66 -11.81
CA PHE A 106 -5.88 -4.38 -11.53
C PHE A 106 -5.63 -5.89 -11.41
N ASP A 107 -4.86 -6.47 -12.33
CA ASP A 107 -4.46 -7.89 -12.25
C ASP A 107 -3.73 -8.20 -10.93
N TYR A 108 -2.91 -7.25 -10.46
CA TYR A 108 -2.29 -7.33 -9.13
C TYR A 108 -3.35 -7.37 -8.02
N VAL A 109 -4.35 -6.48 -8.05
CA VAL A 109 -5.42 -6.42 -7.03
C VAL A 109 -6.19 -7.73 -6.98
N GLN A 110 -6.53 -8.32 -8.13
CA GLN A 110 -7.24 -9.59 -8.20
C GLN A 110 -6.44 -10.72 -7.52
N LYS A 111 -5.14 -10.84 -7.85
CA LYS A 111 -4.25 -11.84 -7.24
C LYS A 111 -4.06 -11.62 -5.74
N GLU A 112 -3.98 -10.36 -5.32
CA GLU A 112 -3.77 -10.05 -3.90
C GLU A 112 -5.03 -10.27 -3.08
N MET A 113 -6.22 -10.08 -3.68
CA MET A 113 -7.50 -10.35 -3.04
C MET A 113 -7.64 -11.82 -2.62
N GLU A 114 -7.17 -12.77 -3.43
CA GLU A 114 -7.16 -14.21 -3.11
C GLU A 114 -6.26 -14.56 -1.91
N ARG A 115 -5.30 -13.69 -1.55
CA ARG A 115 -4.37 -13.90 -0.43
C ARG A 115 -4.85 -13.31 0.88
N ILE A 116 -5.79 -12.37 0.84
CA ILE A 116 -6.31 -11.70 2.02
C ILE A 116 -7.34 -12.63 2.70
N PRO A 117 -7.22 -12.87 4.02
CA PRO A 117 -8.24 -13.65 4.73
C PRO A 117 -9.64 -13.02 4.62
N GLU A 118 -10.65 -13.83 4.32
CA GLU A 118 -12.03 -13.39 4.03
C GLU A 118 -12.68 -12.55 5.15
N GLN A 119 -12.26 -12.75 6.40
CA GLN A 119 -12.78 -11.98 7.54
C GLN A 119 -12.29 -10.53 7.59
N ILE A 120 -11.26 -10.18 6.81
CA ILE A 120 -10.68 -8.83 6.82
C ILE A 120 -11.39 -8.01 5.73
N PRO A 121 -12.10 -6.92 6.09
CA PRO A 121 -12.74 -6.08 5.09
C PRO A 121 -11.69 -5.43 4.17
N VAL A 122 -11.97 -5.44 2.87
CA VAL A 122 -11.09 -4.90 1.83
C VAL A 122 -11.79 -3.74 1.11
N VAL A 123 -11.07 -2.65 0.93
CA VAL A 123 -11.47 -1.53 0.06
C VAL A 123 -10.50 -1.45 -1.09
N VAL A 124 -11.00 -1.47 -2.33
CA VAL A 124 -10.18 -1.21 -3.51
C VAL A 124 -10.32 0.24 -3.92
N VAL A 125 -9.19 0.91 -4.16
CA VAL A 125 -9.11 2.32 -4.53
C VAL A 125 -8.49 2.43 -5.92
N GLY A 126 -9.32 2.84 -6.89
CA GLY A 126 -8.86 3.28 -8.20
C GLY A 126 -8.31 4.70 -8.13
N ASN A 127 -6.99 4.83 -8.15
CA ASN A 127 -6.29 6.11 -8.10
C ASN A 127 -5.96 6.65 -9.51
N HIS A 128 -5.47 7.90 -9.59
CA HIS A 128 -5.17 8.63 -10.83
C HIS A 128 -6.40 8.94 -11.70
N CYS A 129 -7.54 9.20 -11.06
CA CYS A 129 -8.78 9.55 -11.74
C CYS A 129 -8.72 10.87 -12.52
N ASP A 130 -7.80 11.77 -12.16
CA ASP A 130 -7.48 12.99 -12.92
C ASP A 130 -6.95 12.66 -14.33
N MET A 131 -6.32 11.50 -14.52
CA MET A 131 -5.86 11.00 -15.82
C MET A 131 -6.89 10.11 -16.54
N SER A 132 -8.19 10.31 -16.29
CA SER A 132 -9.29 9.49 -16.84
C SER A 132 -9.25 9.31 -18.36
N HIS A 133 -8.69 10.25 -19.13
CA HIS A 133 -8.52 10.10 -20.58
C HIS A 133 -7.57 8.97 -20.99
N HIS A 134 -6.66 8.55 -20.10
CA HIS A 134 -5.75 7.43 -20.28
C HIS A 134 -6.21 6.17 -19.52
N ARG A 135 -7.46 6.15 -19.04
CA ARG A 135 -8.02 5.01 -18.32
C ARG A 135 -7.98 3.76 -19.20
N THR A 136 -7.43 2.70 -18.63
CA THR A 136 -7.42 1.36 -19.25
C THR A 136 -8.28 0.38 -18.47
N VAL A 137 -8.61 0.68 -17.21
CA VAL A 137 -9.53 -0.13 -16.39
C VAL A 137 -10.92 0.51 -16.32
N ASN A 138 -11.88 -0.13 -17.00
CA ASN A 138 -13.26 0.33 -17.05
C ASN A 138 -14.05 -0.11 -15.82
N GLN A 139 -15.04 0.69 -15.42
CA GLN A 139 -15.92 0.35 -14.29
C GLN A 139 -16.68 -0.96 -14.53
N ASP A 140 -17.05 -1.25 -15.77
CA ASP A 140 -17.75 -2.49 -16.15
C ASP A 140 -16.90 -3.75 -15.97
N THR A 141 -15.57 -3.60 -15.96
CA THR A 141 -14.62 -4.69 -15.71
C THR A 141 -14.50 -5.03 -14.22
N VAL A 142 -14.91 -4.10 -13.35
CA VAL A 142 -14.88 -4.26 -11.89
C VAL A 142 -16.22 -4.79 -11.41
N THR A 143 -16.48 -6.08 -11.67
CA THR A 143 -17.61 -6.81 -11.09
C THR A 143 -17.28 -7.28 -9.69
N TYR A 144 -18.03 -6.81 -8.69
CA TYR A 144 -18.05 -7.31 -7.32
C TYR A 144 -19.23 -8.26 -7.12
#